data_AF-A0A4T0R0M4-F1
#
_entry.id   AF-A0A4T0R0M4-F1
#
_cell.length_a   1.000
_cell.length_b   1.000
_cell.length_c   1.000
_cell.angle_alpha   90.00
_cell.angle_beta   90.00
_cell.angle_gamma   90.00
#
_symmetry.space_group_name_H-M   'P 1'
#
loop_
_entity.id
_entity.type
_entity.pdbx_description
1 polymer ?
#
loop_
_entity_poly.entity_id
_entity_poly.type
_entity_poly.pdbx_seq_one_letter_code
_entity_poly.pdbx_strand_id
1 'polypeptide(L)'
;MTSVELIDNYFLDYENIIDTVSNKLYTDISAQSGLERKSTLRWLQNELNEADDILTQIEFEIPSLAAEFKDHYQSKLRSNKSTLSKLKDETGRLLDSSDRHELLAGSSDSPYYDDQQERQDLLLDADRMDNTNARLENSHRIALDTEDVGAEILRNLRQQREQIENTHNTLGEADTGIDRSMRTLKKMWRHSIKQKAVTWLIIGILVLLILIVLWGKFM
;
A
#
# COMPACT_ATOMS: atom_id res chain seq x y z
N MET A 1 -14.83 18.47 -7.11
CA MET A 1 -14.06 17.42 -6.44
C MET A 1 -12.88 18.08 -5.75
N THR A 2 -12.82 18.04 -4.42
CA THR A 2 -11.67 18.56 -3.66
C THR A 2 -10.48 17.60 -3.82
N SER A 3 -9.24 18.07 -3.60
CA SER A 3 -8.05 17.20 -3.65
C SER A 3 -8.11 16.04 -2.63
N VAL A 4 -8.87 16.22 -1.55
CA VAL A 4 -9.17 15.20 -0.55
C VAL A 4 -10.06 14.10 -1.13
N GLU A 5 -11.20 14.47 -1.74
CA GLU A 5 -12.12 13.51 -2.38
C GLU A 5 -11.44 12.71 -3.51
N LEU A 6 -10.50 13.31 -4.23
CA LEU A 6 -9.76 12.62 -5.28
C LEU A 6 -8.86 11.52 -4.70
N ILE A 7 -8.13 11.85 -3.64
CA ILE A 7 -7.24 10.90 -2.94
C ILE A 7 -8.05 9.77 -2.30
N ASP A 8 -9.21 10.08 -1.73
CA ASP A 8 -10.09 9.06 -1.16
C ASP A 8 -10.62 8.09 -2.22
N ASN A 9 -10.99 8.58 -3.42
CA ASN A 9 -11.37 7.71 -4.54
C ASN A 9 -10.20 6.81 -4.98
N TYR A 10 -8.98 7.34 -5.08
CA TYR A 10 -7.81 6.52 -5.39
C TYR A 10 -7.53 5.47 -4.31
N PHE A 11 -7.74 5.78 -3.03
CA PHE A 11 -7.63 4.78 -1.97
C PHE A 11 -8.69 3.70 -2.08
N LEU A 12 -9.93 4.04 -2.45
CA LEU A 12 -11.00 3.06 -2.68
C LEU A 12 -10.69 2.14 -3.86
N ASP A 13 -10.18 2.69 -4.96
CA ASP A 13 -9.78 1.90 -6.13
C ASP A 13 -8.64 0.93 -5.78
N TYR A 14 -7.64 1.40 -5.04
CA TYR A 14 -6.58 0.55 -4.50
C TYR A 14 -7.14 -0.57 -3.60
N GLU A 15 -8.04 -0.25 -2.68
CA GLU A 15 -8.63 -1.24 -1.76
C GLU A 15 -9.41 -2.32 -2.51
N ASN A 16 -10.19 -1.95 -3.53
CA ASN A 16 -10.93 -2.90 -4.38
C ASN A 16 -9.99 -3.85 -5.13
N ILE A 17 -8.87 -3.34 -5.63
CA ILE A 17 -7.84 -4.15 -6.29
C ILE A 17 -7.24 -5.15 -5.29
N ILE A 18 -6.82 -4.68 -4.12
CA ILE A 18 -6.19 -5.53 -3.11
C ILE A 18 -7.15 -6.60 -2.58
N ASP A 19 -8.43 -6.29 -2.43
CA ASP A 19 -9.45 -7.28 -2.06
C ASP A 19 -9.62 -8.35 -3.14
N THR A 20 -9.67 -7.94 -4.41
CA THR A 20 -9.80 -8.87 -5.53
C THR A 20 -8.57 -9.77 -5.66
N VAL A 21 -7.37 -9.18 -5.53
CA VAL A 21 -6.10 -9.89 -5.54
C VAL A 21 -6.00 -10.87 -4.38
N SER A 22 -6.29 -10.42 -3.16
CA SER A 22 -6.20 -11.27 -1.96
C SER A 22 -7.19 -12.44 -2.03
N ASN A 23 -8.43 -12.20 -2.45
CA ASN A 23 -9.41 -13.27 -2.62
C ASN A 23 -8.95 -14.32 -3.63
N LYS A 24 -8.44 -13.89 -4.79
CA LYS A 24 -7.92 -14.81 -5.82
C LYS A 24 -6.65 -15.53 -5.39
N LEU A 25 -5.75 -14.85 -4.69
CA LEU A 25 -4.49 -15.40 -4.20
C LEU A 25 -4.71 -16.50 -3.15
N TYR A 26 -5.65 -16.31 -2.24
CA TYR A 26 -5.87 -17.27 -1.13
C TYR A 26 -6.99 -18.28 -1.39
N THR A 27 -7.93 -17.99 -2.29
CA THR A 27 -9.07 -18.89 -2.58
C THR A 27 -8.88 -19.69 -3.87
N ASP A 28 -8.43 -19.04 -4.96
CA ASP A 28 -8.41 -19.68 -6.28
C ASP A 28 -7.11 -20.45 -6.53
N ILE A 29 -5.97 -19.96 -6.04
CA ILE A 29 -4.65 -20.59 -6.29
C ILE A 29 -4.50 -21.95 -5.62
N SER A 30 -5.14 -22.17 -4.47
CA SER A 30 -5.12 -23.46 -3.78
C SER A 30 -5.86 -24.55 -4.57
N ALA A 31 -6.87 -24.15 -5.38
CA ALA A 31 -7.64 -25.05 -6.24
C ALA A 31 -7.06 -25.20 -7.66
N GLN A 32 -6.22 -24.26 -8.12
CA GLN A 32 -5.66 -24.25 -9.47
C GLN A 32 -4.29 -24.92 -9.55
N SER A 33 -4.03 -25.65 -10.64
CA SER A 33 -2.74 -26.30 -10.89
C SER A 33 -2.23 -26.03 -12.31
N GLY A 34 -0.90 -26.05 -12.49
CA GLY A 34 -0.26 -25.92 -13.81
C GLY A 34 -0.50 -24.58 -14.49
N LEU A 35 -0.96 -24.62 -15.75
CA LEU A 35 -1.10 -23.46 -16.64
C LEU A 35 -2.13 -22.43 -16.15
N GLU A 36 -3.25 -22.88 -15.55
CA GLU A 36 -4.28 -21.99 -15.00
C GLU A 36 -3.76 -21.22 -13.79
N ARG A 37 -2.99 -21.88 -12.91
CA ARG A 37 -2.35 -21.20 -11.78
C ARG A 37 -1.36 -20.14 -12.25
N LYS A 38 -0.58 -20.43 -13.30
CA LYS A 38 0.40 -19.50 -13.87
C LYS A 38 -0.24 -18.30 -14.56
N SER A 39 -1.35 -18.49 -15.27
CA SER A 39 -2.09 -17.38 -15.88
C SER A 39 -2.71 -16.48 -14.81
N THR A 40 -3.31 -17.06 -13.77
CA THR A 40 -3.83 -16.31 -12.61
C THR A 40 -2.72 -15.53 -11.90
N LEU A 41 -1.56 -16.15 -11.64
CA LEU A 41 -0.41 -15.48 -11.01
C LEU A 41 0.11 -14.28 -11.82
N ARG A 42 0.14 -14.39 -13.16
CA ARG A 42 0.51 -13.26 -14.03
C ARG A 42 -0.53 -12.16 -14.03
N TRP A 43 -1.82 -12.53 -14.01
CA TRP A 43 -2.90 -11.56 -13.86
C TRP A 43 -2.79 -10.81 -12.53
N LEU A 44 -2.55 -11.51 -11.42
CA LEU A 44 -2.34 -10.91 -10.10
C LEU A 44 -1.14 -9.96 -10.09
N GLN A 45 -0.04 -10.33 -10.75
CA GLN A 45 1.14 -9.47 -10.86
C GLN A 45 0.86 -8.17 -11.61
N ASN A 46 0.07 -8.22 -12.69
CA ASN A 46 -0.34 -7.01 -13.42
C ASN A 46 -1.23 -6.12 -12.55
N GLU A 47 -2.21 -6.70 -11.86
CA GLU A 47 -3.10 -5.96 -10.98
C GLU A 47 -2.36 -5.30 -9.80
N LEU A 48 -1.35 -5.99 -9.24
CA LEU A 48 -0.47 -5.44 -8.22
C LEU A 48 0.42 -4.29 -8.75
N ASN A 49 0.71 -4.25 -10.05
CA ASN A 49 1.40 -3.11 -10.64
C ASN A 49 0.45 -1.93 -10.82
N GLU A 50 -0.80 -2.15 -11.21
CA GLU A 50 -1.82 -1.09 -11.26
C GLU A 50 -2.07 -0.48 -9.87
N ALA A 51 -2.14 -1.30 -8.83
CA ALA A 51 -2.20 -0.83 -7.45
C ALA A 51 -0.99 0.04 -7.05
N ASP A 52 0.20 -0.27 -7.55
CA ASP A 52 1.43 0.50 -7.34
C ASP A 52 1.37 1.88 -8.00
N ASP A 53 0.85 1.92 -9.22
CA ASP A 53 0.66 3.16 -9.98
C ASP A 53 -0.33 4.08 -9.25
N ILE A 54 -1.43 3.53 -8.72
CA ILE A 54 -2.41 4.29 -7.91
C ILE A 54 -1.76 4.84 -6.63
N LEU A 55 -0.99 4.04 -5.89
CA LEU A 55 -0.28 4.52 -4.70
C LEU A 55 0.74 5.61 -5.04
N THR A 56 1.40 5.50 -6.19
CA THR A 56 2.33 6.52 -6.70
C THR A 56 1.58 7.81 -7.03
N GLN A 57 0.41 7.72 -7.65
CA GLN A 57 -0.44 8.88 -7.92
C GLN A 57 -0.89 9.58 -6.63
N ILE A 58 -1.30 8.82 -5.61
CA ILE A 58 -1.61 9.36 -4.28
C ILE A 58 -0.40 10.08 -3.68
N GLU A 59 0.81 9.50 -3.79
CA GLU A 59 2.04 10.12 -3.28
C GLU A 59 2.32 11.48 -3.92
N PHE A 60 2.06 11.63 -5.21
CA PHE A 60 2.19 12.91 -5.91
C PHE A 60 1.13 13.94 -5.53
N GLU A 61 -0.07 13.49 -5.14
CA GLU A 61 -1.17 14.37 -4.75
C GLU A 61 -1.09 14.83 -3.28
N ILE A 62 -0.50 14.03 -2.38
CA ILE A 62 -0.35 14.39 -0.94
C ILE A 62 0.29 15.77 -0.70
N PRO A 63 1.36 16.19 -1.41
CA PRO A 63 1.93 17.53 -1.26
C PRO A 63 0.94 18.68 -1.49
N SER A 64 -0.10 18.47 -2.31
CA SER A 64 -1.11 19.48 -2.64
C SER A 64 -2.17 19.68 -1.54
N LEU A 65 -2.24 18.77 -0.57
CA LEU A 65 -3.17 18.83 0.56
C LEU A 65 -2.82 19.93 1.59
N ALA A 66 -3.80 20.31 2.39
CA ALA A 66 -3.56 21.13 3.58
C ALA A 66 -2.72 20.35 4.63
N ALA A 67 -1.89 21.06 5.39
CA ALA A 67 -0.97 20.45 6.35
C ALA A 67 -1.66 19.56 7.41
N GLU A 68 -2.92 19.85 7.73
CA GLU A 68 -3.75 19.05 8.65
C GLU A 68 -4.00 17.61 8.18
N PHE A 69 -4.08 17.37 6.87
CA PHE A 69 -4.40 16.06 6.32
C PHE A 69 -3.17 15.26 5.90
N LYS A 70 -2.02 15.92 5.72
CA LYS A 70 -0.79 15.29 5.18
C LYS A 70 -0.32 14.11 6.00
N ASP A 71 -0.21 14.26 7.32
CA ASP A 71 0.33 13.22 8.19
C ASP A 71 -0.55 11.96 8.18
N HIS A 72 -1.88 12.14 8.12
CA HIS A 72 -2.84 11.04 8.03
C HIS A 72 -2.66 10.25 6.73
N TYR A 73 -2.71 10.94 5.58
CA TYR A 73 -2.58 10.28 4.27
C TYR A 73 -1.17 9.71 4.02
N GLN A 74 -0.11 10.34 4.54
CA GLN A 74 1.24 9.78 4.47
C GLN A 74 1.37 8.50 5.29
N SER A 75 0.76 8.44 6.48
CA SER A 75 0.74 7.21 7.28
C SER A 75 -0.02 6.10 6.56
N LYS A 76 -1.20 6.42 6.00
CA LYS A 76 -2.01 5.46 5.21
C LYS A 76 -1.24 4.94 3.99
N LEU A 77 -0.58 5.83 3.23
CA LEU A 77 0.25 5.48 2.08
C LEU A 77 1.40 4.52 2.47
N ARG A 78 2.11 4.79 3.57
CA ARG A 78 3.21 3.92 4.04
C ARG A 78 2.73 2.52 4.41
N SER A 79 1.58 2.42 5.07
CA SER A 79 0.96 1.14 5.41
C SER A 79 0.59 0.35 4.15
N ASN A 80 -0.07 1.00 3.19
CA ASN A 80 -0.50 0.38 1.94
C ASN A 80 0.68 -0.06 1.07
N LYS A 81 1.74 0.74 0.97
CA LYS A 81 3.00 0.33 0.30
C LYS A 81 3.60 -0.93 0.94
N SER A 82 3.55 -1.05 2.27
CA SER A 82 4.03 -2.25 2.96
C SER A 82 3.20 -3.49 2.62
N THR A 83 1.87 -3.39 2.62
CA THR A 83 0.98 -4.48 2.22
C THR A 83 1.22 -4.89 0.76
N LEU A 84 1.33 -3.90 -0.14
CA LEU A 84 1.58 -4.14 -1.56
C LEU A 84 2.91 -4.87 -1.79
N SER A 85 3.97 -4.49 -1.07
CA SER A 85 5.26 -5.18 -1.14
C SER A 85 5.13 -6.65 -0.74
N LYS A 86 4.43 -6.95 0.36
CA LYS A 86 4.23 -8.33 0.82
C LYS A 86 3.50 -9.17 -0.24
N LEU A 87 2.43 -8.64 -0.84
CA LEU A 87 1.67 -9.31 -1.89
C LEU A 87 2.48 -9.53 -3.18
N LYS A 88 3.30 -8.54 -3.57
CA LYS A 88 4.22 -8.67 -4.73
C LYS A 88 5.27 -9.75 -4.46
N ASP A 89 5.87 -9.77 -3.28
CA ASP A 89 6.86 -10.77 -2.89
C ASP A 89 6.25 -12.19 -2.89
N GLU A 90 5.07 -12.35 -2.32
CA GLU A 90 4.35 -13.62 -2.29
C GLU A 90 3.98 -14.12 -3.69
N THR A 91 3.37 -13.27 -4.52
CA THR A 91 3.03 -13.60 -5.91
C THR A 91 4.28 -13.96 -6.73
N GLY A 92 5.39 -13.23 -6.53
CA GLY A 92 6.67 -13.51 -7.17
C GLY A 92 7.26 -14.86 -6.77
N ARG A 93 7.22 -15.21 -5.47
CA ARG A 93 7.67 -16.52 -4.97
C ARG A 93 6.84 -17.66 -5.55
N LEU A 94 5.52 -17.49 -5.66
CA LEU A 94 4.63 -18.50 -6.26
C LEU A 94 4.90 -18.69 -7.75
N LEU A 95 5.19 -17.62 -8.48
CA LEU A 95 5.53 -17.69 -9.91
C LEU A 95 6.87 -18.41 -10.13
N ASP A 96 7.91 -18.06 -9.37
CA ASP A 96 9.24 -18.69 -9.45
C ASP A 96 9.22 -20.18 -9.04
N SER A 97 8.35 -20.54 -8.09
CA SER A 97 8.11 -21.95 -7.75
C SER A 97 7.46 -22.73 -8.89
N SER A 98 6.57 -22.09 -9.65
CA SER A 98 5.87 -22.71 -10.78
C SER A 98 6.80 -22.89 -11.98
N ASP A 99 7.65 -21.91 -12.28
CA ASP A 99 8.59 -21.95 -13.40
C ASP A 99 9.71 -22.98 -13.21
N ARG A 100 10.27 -23.10 -11.99
CA ARG A 100 11.29 -24.13 -11.70
C ARG A 100 10.76 -25.55 -11.86
N HIS A 101 9.48 -25.76 -11.58
CA HIS A 101 8.86 -27.08 -11.67
C HIS A 101 8.61 -27.53 -13.12
N GLU A 102 8.30 -26.60 -14.03
CA GLU A 102 8.18 -26.90 -15.47
C GLU A 102 9.52 -27.29 -16.09
N LEU A 103 10.61 -26.62 -15.70
CA LEU A 103 11.97 -26.94 -16.19
C LEU A 103 12.44 -28.33 -15.77
N LEU A 104 12.05 -28.80 -14.58
CA LEU A 104 12.37 -30.15 -14.09
C LEU A 104 11.49 -31.22 -14.74
N ALA A 105 10.21 -30.91 -15.02
CA ALA A 105 9.30 -31.84 -15.69
C ALA A 105 9.64 -32.04 -17.19
N GLY A 106 10.17 -31.00 -17.85
CA GLY A 106 10.55 -31.03 -19.27
C GLY A 106 11.75 -31.91 -19.63
N SER A 107 12.47 -32.45 -18.64
CA SER A 107 13.64 -33.33 -18.88
C SER A 107 13.29 -34.83 -18.99
N SER A 108 12.00 -35.19 -18.94
CA SER A 108 11.55 -36.58 -18.77
C SER A 108 11.01 -37.24 -20.05
N ASP A 109 10.92 -36.51 -21.17
CA ASP A 109 10.23 -36.99 -22.37
C ASP A 109 11.23 -37.28 -23.51
N SER A 110 11.75 -38.51 -23.53
CA SER A 110 12.34 -39.10 -24.74
C SER A 110 11.70 -40.47 -24.99
N PRO A 111 10.71 -40.56 -25.90
CA PRO A 111 10.06 -41.82 -26.19
C PRO A 111 10.84 -42.58 -27.27
N TYR A 112 11.71 -43.50 -26.86
CA TYR A 112 12.18 -44.58 -27.74
C TYR A 112 11.34 -45.83 -27.45
N TYR A 113 10.38 -46.09 -28.33
CA TYR A 113 9.52 -47.27 -28.28
C TYR A 113 10.32 -48.52 -28.69
N ASP A 114 10.50 -49.47 -27.77
CA ASP A 114 10.81 -50.88 -28.09
C ASP A 114 10.13 -51.82 -27.07
N ASP A 115 9.83 -53.03 -27.53
CA ASP A 115 8.72 -53.93 -27.17
C ASP A 115 8.89 -54.70 -25.83
N GLN A 116 9.52 -54.11 -24.80
CA GLN A 116 9.72 -54.70 -23.45
C GLN A 116 8.73 -54.17 -22.38
N GLN A 117 7.53 -53.79 -22.81
CA GLN A 117 6.68 -52.75 -22.21
C GLN A 117 6.13 -53.00 -20.79
N GLU A 118 5.83 -54.20 -20.31
CA GLU A 118 5.12 -54.32 -19.01
C GLU A 118 5.96 -54.02 -17.75
N ARG A 119 7.29 -54.23 -17.77
CA ARG A 119 8.16 -53.91 -16.61
C ARG A 119 8.69 -52.48 -16.64
N GLN A 120 8.86 -51.93 -17.83
CA GLN A 120 9.23 -50.53 -18.01
C GLN A 120 8.03 -49.62 -17.71
N ASP A 121 6.81 -50.02 -18.06
CA ASP A 121 5.61 -49.28 -17.70
C ASP A 121 5.43 -49.18 -16.19
N LEU A 122 5.71 -50.24 -15.41
CA LEU A 122 5.63 -50.17 -13.94
C LEU A 122 6.70 -49.28 -13.30
N LEU A 123 7.90 -49.23 -13.87
CA LEU A 123 8.97 -48.33 -13.40
C LEU A 123 8.66 -46.87 -13.78
N LEU A 124 8.14 -46.65 -15.00
CA LEU A 124 7.67 -45.34 -15.46
C LEU A 124 6.45 -44.86 -14.65
N ASP A 125 5.57 -45.76 -14.24
CA ASP A 125 4.41 -45.45 -13.40
C ASP A 125 4.85 -45.15 -11.95
N ALA A 126 5.85 -45.87 -11.43
CA ALA A 126 6.47 -45.56 -10.13
C ALA A 126 7.19 -44.21 -10.15
N ASP A 127 7.98 -43.92 -11.19
CA ASP A 127 8.65 -42.62 -11.35
C ASP A 127 7.64 -41.48 -11.52
N ARG A 128 6.53 -41.70 -12.23
CA ARG A 128 5.42 -40.73 -12.32
C ARG A 128 4.73 -40.55 -10.98
N MET A 129 4.58 -41.60 -10.20
CA MET A 129 3.94 -41.56 -8.90
C MET A 129 4.82 -40.86 -7.86
N ASP A 130 6.12 -41.10 -7.86
CA ASP A 130 7.08 -40.39 -7.01
C ASP A 130 7.17 -38.90 -7.39
N ASN A 131 7.15 -38.58 -8.68
CA ASN A 131 7.11 -37.19 -9.15
C ASN A 131 5.79 -36.48 -8.80
N THR A 132 4.65 -37.19 -8.84
CA THR A 132 3.36 -36.62 -8.44
C THR A 132 3.24 -36.48 -6.92
N ASN A 133 3.80 -37.40 -6.13
CA ASN A 133 3.89 -37.26 -4.67
C ASN A 133 4.78 -36.07 -4.27
N ALA A 134 5.95 -35.93 -4.88
CA ALA A 134 6.84 -34.79 -4.64
C ALA A 134 6.18 -33.45 -5.02
N ARG A 135 5.38 -33.44 -6.09
CA ARG A 135 4.54 -32.29 -6.49
C ARG A 135 3.49 -31.95 -5.45
N LEU A 136 2.76 -32.96 -4.97
CA LEU A 136 1.69 -32.78 -4.01
C LEU A 136 2.24 -32.26 -2.68
N GLU A 137 3.34 -32.83 -2.21
CA GLU A 137 4.02 -32.41 -0.98
C GLU A 137 4.54 -30.97 -1.07
N ASN A 138 5.20 -30.61 -2.18
CA ASN A 138 5.68 -29.24 -2.38
C ASN A 138 4.53 -28.24 -2.52
N SER A 139 3.46 -28.59 -3.24
CA SER A 139 2.28 -27.74 -3.36
C SER A 139 1.58 -27.56 -2.02
N HIS A 140 1.50 -28.62 -1.20
CA HIS A 140 0.93 -28.57 0.14
C HIS A 140 1.74 -27.65 1.06
N ARG A 141 3.07 -27.76 1.05
CA ARG A 141 3.94 -26.86 1.81
C ARG A 141 3.78 -25.41 1.38
N ILE A 142 3.77 -25.15 0.07
CA ILE A 142 3.59 -23.79 -0.47
C ILE A 142 2.21 -23.24 -0.10
N ALA A 143 1.16 -24.06 -0.12
CA ALA A 143 -0.18 -23.66 0.26
C ALA A 143 -0.25 -23.25 1.73
N LEU A 144 0.36 -24.02 2.64
CA LEU A 144 0.44 -23.67 4.06
C LEU A 144 1.19 -22.36 4.32
N ASP A 145 2.35 -22.16 3.68
CA ASP A 145 3.12 -20.92 3.80
C ASP A 145 2.32 -19.71 3.28
N THR A 146 1.53 -19.90 2.21
CA THR A 146 0.66 -18.87 1.61
C THR A 146 -0.57 -18.59 2.47
N GLU A 147 -1.12 -19.60 3.15
CA GLU A 147 -2.26 -19.47 4.06
C GLU A 147 -1.90 -18.62 5.28
N ASP A 148 -0.75 -18.87 5.90
CA ASP A 148 -0.30 -18.12 7.07
C ASP A 148 -0.05 -16.63 6.74
N VAL A 149 0.62 -16.36 5.61
CA VAL A 149 0.89 -14.99 5.13
C VAL A 149 -0.42 -14.31 4.74
N GLY A 150 -1.32 -15.03 4.07
CA GLY A 150 -2.63 -14.53 3.68
C GLY A 150 -3.55 -14.21 4.84
N ALA A 151 -3.55 -15.04 5.88
CA ALA A 151 -4.30 -14.78 7.10
C ALA A 151 -3.83 -13.48 7.78
N GLU A 152 -2.54 -13.19 7.79
CA GLU A 152 -2.00 -11.91 8.31
C GLU A 152 -2.44 -10.73 7.45
N ILE A 153 -2.35 -10.83 6.12
CA ILE A 153 -2.71 -9.76 5.19
C ILE A 153 -4.21 -9.46 5.24
N LEU A 154 -5.07 -10.48 5.17
CA LEU A 154 -6.52 -10.33 5.27
C LEU A 154 -6.93 -9.74 6.63
N ARG A 155 -6.25 -10.13 7.72
CA ARG A 155 -6.49 -9.54 9.05
C ARG A 155 -6.10 -8.06 9.07
N ASN A 156 -4.97 -7.70 8.49
CA ASN A 156 -4.51 -6.31 8.41
C ASN A 156 -5.45 -5.46 7.54
N LEU A 157 -5.93 -5.97 6.41
CA LEU A 157 -6.91 -5.29 5.56
C LEU A 157 -8.23 -5.06 6.29
N ARG A 158 -8.72 -6.08 7.01
CA ARG A 158 -9.93 -5.95 7.83
C ARG A 158 -9.78 -4.91 8.93
N GLN A 159 -8.63 -4.89 9.60
CA GLN A 159 -8.33 -3.90 10.64
C GLN A 159 -8.19 -2.48 10.05
N GLN A 160 -7.62 -2.34 8.86
CA GLN A 160 -7.55 -1.06 8.14
C GLN A 160 -8.94 -0.54 7.76
N ARG A 161 -9.86 -1.42 7.32
CA ARG A 161 -11.24 -1.08 7.01
C ARG A 161 -12.02 -0.56 8.23
N GLU A 162 -11.85 -1.19 9.38
CA GLU A 162 -12.46 -0.75 10.64
C GLU A 162 -11.92 0.62 11.08
N GLN A 163 -10.65 0.91 10.79
CA GLN A 163 -10.04 2.20 11.05
C GLN A 163 -10.56 3.30 10.11
N ILE A 164 -10.87 2.98 8.85
CA ILE A 164 -11.47 3.91 7.88
C ILE A 164 -12.91 4.29 8.28
N GLU A 165 -13.73 3.33 8.70
CA GLU A 165 -15.09 3.57 9.16
C GLU A 165 -15.12 4.54 10.36
N ASN A 166 -14.13 4.42 11.26
CA ASN A 166 -13.98 5.30 12.42
C ASN A 166 -13.30 6.65 12.11
N THR A 167 -12.61 6.74 10.98
CA THR A 167 -11.98 7.99 10.51
C THR A 167 -13.03 8.94 9.94
N HIS A 168 -14.16 8.44 9.41
CA HIS A 168 -15.27 9.29 8.98
C HIS A 168 -15.97 10.01 10.16
N ASN A 169 -16.01 9.39 11.34
CA ASN A 169 -16.51 10.02 12.58
C ASN A 169 -15.46 10.94 13.25
N THR A 170 -14.18 10.61 13.14
CA THR A 170 -13.10 11.43 13.73
C THR A 170 -12.68 12.61 12.83
N LEU A 171 -12.89 12.54 11.52
CA LEU A 171 -12.77 13.69 10.60
C LEU A 171 -13.97 14.65 10.73
N GLY A 172 -15.13 14.16 11.19
CA GLY A 172 -16.25 15.00 11.64
C GLY A 172 -16.00 15.64 13.01
N GLU A 173 -15.37 14.93 13.94
CA GLU A 173 -14.96 15.49 15.24
C GLU A 173 -13.64 16.27 15.19
N ALA A 174 -12.89 16.25 14.09
CA ALA A 174 -11.82 17.19 13.80
C ALA A 174 -12.34 18.61 13.46
N ASP A 175 -13.67 18.83 13.44
CA ASP A 175 -14.28 20.17 13.56
C ASP A 175 -14.49 20.61 15.04
N THR A 176 -14.33 19.69 16.01
CA THR A 176 -14.50 19.98 17.45
C THR A 176 -13.27 19.68 18.32
N GLY A 177 -12.21 19.11 17.73
CA GLY A 177 -10.88 18.92 18.34
C GLY A 177 -9.94 20.13 18.25
N ILE A 178 -10.37 21.26 17.69
CA ILE A 178 -9.62 22.52 17.53
C ILE A 178 -9.45 23.29 18.86
N ASP A 179 -9.56 22.66 20.04
CA ASP A 179 -9.43 23.38 21.32
C ASP A 179 -8.30 22.89 22.26
N ARG A 180 -7.62 21.77 21.97
CA ARG A 180 -6.46 21.35 22.79
C ARG A 180 -5.09 21.74 22.22
N SER A 181 -4.91 21.74 20.89
CA SER A 181 -3.64 22.18 20.28
C SER A 181 -3.55 23.71 20.12
N MET A 182 -4.71 24.40 20.10
CA MET A 182 -4.78 25.87 20.05
C MET A 182 -4.30 26.53 21.37
N ARG A 183 -4.34 25.84 22.51
CA ARG A 183 -3.89 26.42 23.80
C ARG A 183 -2.38 26.65 23.86
N THR A 184 -1.59 25.87 23.14
CA THR A 184 -0.11 26.01 23.14
C THR A 184 0.35 26.96 22.02
N LEU A 185 -0.29 26.92 20.86
CA LEU A 185 -0.05 27.86 19.75
C LEU A 185 -0.50 29.29 20.08
N LYS A 186 -1.65 29.48 20.74
CA LYS A 186 -2.16 30.80 21.14
C LYS A 186 -1.35 31.46 22.27
N LYS A 187 -0.51 30.70 22.99
CA LYS A 187 0.42 31.22 24.02
C LYS A 187 1.73 31.74 23.39
N MET A 188 2.18 31.13 22.28
CA MET A 188 3.35 31.60 21.51
C MET A 188 3.00 32.79 20.60
N TRP A 189 1.81 32.79 19.99
CA TRP A 189 1.38 33.83 19.04
C TRP A 189 1.15 35.20 19.70
N ARG A 190 0.63 35.24 20.94
CA ARG A 190 0.40 36.51 21.67
C ARG A 190 1.69 37.24 22.05
N HIS A 191 2.81 36.54 22.24
CA HIS A 191 4.07 37.18 22.60
C HIS A 191 4.73 37.87 21.39
N SER A 192 4.65 37.25 20.21
CA SER A 192 5.23 37.82 18.98
C SER A 192 4.45 39.05 18.49
N ILE A 193 3.13 39.11 18.68
CA ILE A 193 2.31 40.27 18.28
C ILE A 193 2.55 41.48 19.20
N LYS A 194 2.67 41.27 20.51
CA LYS A 194 2.93 42.38 21.47
C LYS A 194 4.30 43.03 21.23
N GLN A 195 5.33 42.22 20.99
CA GLN A 195 6.68 42.72 20.69
C GLN A 195 6.70 43.51 19.38
N LYS A 196 6.02 43.04 18.33
CA LYS A 196 5.94 43.74 17.03
C LYS A 196 5.17 45.06 17.12
N ALA A 197 4.08 45.13 17.89
CA ALA A 197 3.27 46.35 18.04
C ALA A 197 4.05 47.49 18.75
N VAL A 198 4.84 47.16 19.78
CA VAL A 198 5.68 48.15 20.47
C VAL A 198 6.75 48.72 19.54
N THR A 199 7.36 47.89 18.70
CA THR A 199 8.34 48.36 17.70
C THR A 199 7.73 49.31 16.68
N TRP A 200 6.53 49.01 16.15
CA TRP A 200 5.83 49.90 15.22
C TRP A 200 5.42 51.23 15.86
N LEU A 201 5.01 51.23 17.13
CA LEU A 201 4.67 52.45 17.87
C LEU A 201 5.88 53.39 18.02
N ILE A 202 7.04 52.85 18.40
CA ILE A 202 8.28 53.64 18.56
C ILE A 202 8.69 54.27 17.23
N ILE A 203 8.65 53.49 16.14
CA ILE A 203 8.96 53.99 14.79
C ILE A 203 8.01 55.13 14.41
N GLY A 204 6.71 54.98 14.66
CA GLY A 204 5.70 56.00 14.37
C GLY A 204 5.95 57.32 15.12
N ILE A 205 6.28 57.26 16.41
CA ILE A 205 6.60 58.46 17.21
C ILE A 205 7.85 59.16 16.68
N LEU A 206 8.87 58.38 16.28
CA LEU A 206 10.13 58.91 15.78
C LEU A 206 9.94 59.64 14.44
N VAL A 207 9.14 59.06 13.53
CA VAL A 207 8.76 59.72 12.26
C VAL A 207 7.97 60.99 12.51
N LEU A 208 7.02 60.98 13.45
CA LEU A 208 6.19 62.13 13.77
C LEU A 208 7.01 63.29 14.35
N LEU A 209 7.99 63.01 15.23
CA LEU A 209 8.93 64.02 15.72
C LEU A 209 9.78 64.63 14.61
N ILE A 210 10.27 63.82 13.67
CA ILE A 210 11.03 64.31 12.50
C ILE A 210 10.15 65.25 11.67
N LEU A 211 8.89 64.89 11.42
CA LEU A 211 7.96 65.73 10.66
C LEU A 211 7.67 67.07 11.36
N ILE A 212 7.47 67.07 12.68
CA ILE A 212 7.26 68.31 13.45
C ILE A 212 8.49 69.22 13.36
N VAL A 213 9.69 68.68 13.53
CA VAL A 213 10.93 69.47 13.44
C VAL A 213 11.13 70.02 12.04
N LEU A 214 10.86 69.23 10.99
CA LEU A 214 10.94 69.72 9.62
C LEU A 214 9.93 70.83 9.35
N TRP A 215 8.69 70.66 9.81
CA TRP A 215 7.66 71.68 9.65
C TRP A 215 8.02 72.98 10.37
N GLY A 216 8.49 72.90 11.63
CA GLY A 216 8.93 74.08 12.38
C GLY A 216 10.26 74.69 11.93
N LYS A 217 11.04 74.01 11.08
CA LYS A 217 12.28 74.55 10.48
C LYS A 217 12.04 75.15 9.09
N PHE A 218 11.01 74.68 8.38
CA PHE A 218 10.64 75.17 7.04
C PHE A 218 9.54 76.24 7.06
N MET A 219 8.84 76.42 8.18
CA MET A 219 7.94 77.54 8.45
C MET A 219 8.64 78.61 9.29
#